data_AF-A0A7W6BDT9-F1
#
_entry.id   AF-A0A7W6BDT9-F1
#
_cell.length_a   1.000
_cell.length_b   1.000
_cell.length_c   1.000
_cell.angle_alpha   90.00
_cell.angle_beta   90.00
_cell.angle_gamma   90.00
#
_symmetry.space_group_name_H-M   'P 1'
#
loop_
_entity.id
_entity.type
_entity.pdbx_description
1 polymer ?
#
loop_
_entity_poly.entity_id
_entity_poly.type
_entity_poly.pdbx_seq_one_letter_code
_entity_poly.pdbx_strand_id
1 'polypeptide(L)' 'MKFLGVVAVSSVSNPSGSITDSRFLLGRKPDAWFIAGGLYEYSPEIVISGSTLSWSNPSAQFWIGRIIYGFW' A
#
# COMPACT_ATOMS: atom_id res chain seq x y z
N MET A 1 -17.62 -4.21 1.33
CA MET A 1 -16.21 -3.95 1.68
C MET A 1 -15.65 -5.15 2.44
N LYS A 2 -14.67 -5.84 1.85
CA LYS A 2 -13.91 -6.93 2.50
C LYS A 2 -12.48 -6.49 2.75
N PHE A 3 -12.12 -6.38 4.02
CA PHE A 3 -10.76 -6.06 4.47
C PHE A 3 -9.85 -7.28 4.34
N LEU A 4 -8.64 -7.09 3.78
CA LEU A 4 -7.66 -8.16 3.61
C LEU A 4 -6.45 -8.04 4.53
N GLY A 5 -5.99 -6.82 4.83
CA GLY A 5 -4.86 -6.60 5.73
C GLY A 5 -4.37 -5.17 5.81
N VAL A 6 -3.34 -5.00 6.65
CA VAL A 6 -2.60 -3.74 6.85
C VAL A 6 -1.10 -4.02 6.78
N VAL A 7 -0.37 -3.14 6.10
CA VAL A 7 1.10 -3.07 6.13
C VAL A 7 1.52 -1.84 6.88
N ALA A 8 2.33 -1.98 7.94
CA ALA A 8 2.99 -0.84 8.55
C ALA A 8 4.26 -0.50 7.73
N VAL A 9 4.36 0.75 7.28
CA VAL A 9 5.54 1.25 6.56
C VAL A 9 6.20 2.31 7.41
N SER A 10 7.47 2.09 7.75
CA SER A 10 8.32 3.05 8.43
C SER A 10 9.68 3.00 7.75
N SER A 11 9.99 4.01 6.93
CA SER A 11 11.29 4.11 6.27
C SER A 11 11.78 5.54 6.24
N VAL A 12 13.07 5.69 6.52
CA VAL A 12 13.79 6.97 6.46
C VAL A 12 14.21 7.38 5.05
N SER A 13 14.12 6.46 4.09
CA SER A 13 14.43 6.72 2.70
C SER A 13 13.71 5.73 1.79
N ASN A 14 12.94 6.25 0.83
CA ASN A 14 12.37 5.51 -0.31
C ASN A 14 11.81 4.11 0.06
N PRO A 15 10.74 4.02 0.87
CA PRO A 15 10.10 2.74 1.11
C PRO A 15 9.52 2.20 -0.19
N SER A 16 9.99 1.02 -0.57
CA SER A 16 9.34 0.18 -1.57
C SER A 16 9.11 -1.20 -0.99
N GLY A 17 8.13 -1.90 -1.53
CA GLY A 17 7.84 -3.25 -1.12
C GLY A 17 6.65 -3.84 -1.85
N SER A 18 6.41 -5.10 -1.60
CA SER A 18 5.30 -5.83 -2.17
C SER A 18 4.78 -6.89 -1.22
N ILE A 19 3.50 -7.22 -1.38
CA ILE A 19 2.84 -8.32 -0.71
C ILE A 19 2.06 -9.11 -1.74
N THR A 20 2.21 -10.43 -1.69
CA THR A 20 1.40 -11.35 -2.47
C THR A 20 0.30 -11.95 -1.61
N ASP A 21 -0.94 -11.83 -2.08
CA ASP A 21 -2.12 -12.41 -1.48
C ASP A 21 -3.04 -12.94 -2.59
N SER A 22 -3.24 -14.26 -2.62
CA SER A 22 -4.09 -14.91 -3.63
C SER A 22 -5.53 -14.42 -3.59
N ARG A 23 -5.97 -13.84 -2.47
CA ARG A 23 -7.31 -13.28 -2.32
C ARG A 23 -7.52 -12.10 -3.26
N PHE A 24 -6.48 -11.36 -3.68
CA PHE A 24 -6.58 -10.29 -4.68
C PHE A 24 -7.17 -10.75 -6.02
N LEU A 25 -6.94 -12.02 -6.39
CA LEU A 25 -7.54 -12.61 -7.60
C LEU A 25 -9.04 -12.86 -7.47
N LEU A 26 -9.57 -12.91 -6.24
CA LEU A 26 -10.99 -13.14 -5.98
C LEU A 26 -11.80 -11.83 -6.09
N GLY A 27 -11.14 -10.68 -6.06
CA GLY A 27 -11.77 -9.38 -6.18
C GLY A 27 -11.94 -8.96 -7.62
N ARG A 28 -13.15 -8.54 -8.00
CA ARG A 28 -13.36 -7.87 -9.29
C ARG A 28 -12.63 -6.52 -9.38
N LYS A 29 -12.47 -5.85 -8.24
CA LYS A 29 -11.79 -4.56 -8.10
C LYS A 29 -11.09 -4.52 -6.72
N PRO A 30 -9.79 -4.88 -6.65
CA PRO A 30 -9.01 -4.64 -5.44
C PRO A 30 -8.77 -3.15 -5.24
N ASP A 31 -8.77 -2.72 -3.98
CA ASP A 31 -8.45 -1.37 -3.57
C ASP A 31 -7.37 -1.37 -2.49
N ALA A 32 -6.57 -0.31 -2.51
CA ALA A 32 -5.58 -0.04 -1.47
C ALA A 32 -5.50 1.46 -1.19
N TRP A 33 -5.33 1.79 0.08
CA TRP A 33 -5.20 3.16 0.54
C TRP A 33 -4.00 3.28 1.47
N PHE A 34 -3.27 4.38 1.31
CA PHE A 34 -2.25 4.78 2.28
C PHE A 34 -2.85 5.74 3.29
N ILE A 35 -2.65 5.44 4.56
CA ILE A 35 -2.95 6.34 5.67
C ILE A 35 -1.63 6.74 6.32
N ALA A 36 -1.21 7.98 6.09
CA ALA A 36 -0.01 8.55 6.70
C ALA A 36 -0.28 8.95 8.16
N GLY A 37 0.73 8.81 9.03
CA GLY A 37 0.68 9.33 10.39
C GLY A 37 1.60 10.55 10.56
N GLY A 38 1.15 11.76 10.18
CA GLY A 38 1.93 13.01 10.36
C GLY A 38 1.78 14.02 9.22
N LEU A 39 2.64 15.07 9.24
CA LEU A 39 2.77 16.10 8.20
C LEU A 39 3.52 15.51 6.98
N TYR A 40 2.81 14.96 6.00
CA TYR A 40 3.44 14.47 4.77
C TYR A 40 2.73 14.99 3.53
N GLU A 41 3.54 15.49 2.61
CA GLU A 41 3.07 16.08 1.34
C GLU A 41 2.86 15.01 0.24
N TYR A 42 3.37 13.79 0.42
CA TYR A 42 3.41 12.79 -0.65
C TYR A 42 2.95 11.40 -0.19
N SER A 43 2.00 10.84 -0.94
CA SER A 43 1.51 9.46 -0.81
C SER A 43 2.27 8.52 -1.78
N PRO A 44 2.36 7.21 -1.46
CA PRO A 44 2.88 6.23 -2.39
C PRO A 44 2.15 6.20 -3.71
N GLU A 45 2.91 5.81 -4.73
CA GLU A 45 2.30 5.01 -5.78
C GLU A 45 2.01 3.62 -5.20
N ILE A 46 0.74 3.21 -5.28
CA ILE A 46 0.30 1.85 -4.95
C ILE A 46 -0.29 1.24 -6.21
N VAL A 47 0.23 0.09 -6.60
CA VAL A 47 -0.23 -0.67 -7.76
C VAL A 47 -0.67 -2.04 -7.31
N ILE A 48 -1.80 -2.50 -7.83
CA ILE A 48 -2.28 -3.86 -7.62
C ILE A 48 -2.32 -4.56 -8.98
N SER A 49 -1.59 -5.67 -9.10
CA SER A 49 -1.52 -6.47 -10.32
C SER A 49 -1.64 -7.95 -9.97
N GLY A 50 -2.70 -8.58 -10.46
CA GLY A 50 -3.00 -9.98 -10.16
C GLY A 50 -3.12 -10.24 -8.65
N SER A 51 -2.24 -11.09 -8.11
CA SER A 51 -2.20 -11.42 -6.69
C SER A 51 -1.24 -10.54 -5.88
N THR A 52 -0.70 -9.46 -6.45
CA THR A 52 0.37 -8.68 -5.82
C THR A 52 -0.03 -7.22 -5.68
N LEU A 53 0.11 -6.70 -4.47
CA LEU A 53 0.12 -5.27 -4.17
C LEU A 53 1.58 -4.82 -4.04
N SER A 54 1.95 -3.73 -4.71
CA SER A 54 3.28 -3.13 -4.62
C SER A 54 3.18 -1.63 -4.32
N TRP A 55 4.14 -1.12 -3.57
CA TRP A 55 4.28 0.32 -3.33
C TRP A 55 5.69 0.80 -3.62
N SER A 56 5.78 2.03 -4.07
CA SER A 56 7.04 2.75 -4.25
C SER A 56 6.84 4.23 -3.95
N ASN A 57 7.85 4.84 -3.32
CA ASN A 57 7.92 6.29 -3.22
C ASN A 57 8.90 6.83 -4.28
N PRO A 58 8.46 7.67 -5.24
CA PRO A 58 9.39 8.27 -6.19
C PRO A 58 10.35 9.30 -5.55
N SER A 59 10.08 9.77 -4.32
CA SER A 59 10.95 10.71 -3.61
C SER A 59 11.75 10.04 -2.50
N ALA A 60 12.98 10.52 -2.25
CA ALA A 60 13.83 10.06 -1.15
C ALA A 60 13.34 10.52 0.25
N GLN A 61 12.04 10.77 0.42
CA GLN A 61 11.46 11.31 1.64
C GLN A 61 11.04 10.19 2.61
N PHE A 62 11.03 10.57 3.88
CA PHE A 62 10.61 9.75 5.00
C PHE A 62 9.11 9.43 4.94
N TRP A 63 8.75 8.19 5.26
CA TRP A 63 7.36 7.74 5.35
C TRP A 63 7.12 6.94 6.61
N ILE A 64 6.12 7.38 7.38
CA ILE A 64 5.49 6.60 8.43
C ILE A 64 4.00 6.55 8.16
N GLY A 65 3.48 5.35 7.99
CA GLY A 65 2.06 5.15 7.74
C GLY A 65 1.68 3.68 7.65
N ARG A 66 0.46 3.47 7.17
CA ARG A 66 -0.15 2.16 6.97
C ARG A 66 -0.74 2.06 5.59
N ILE A 67 -0.50 0.96 4.89
CA ILE A 67 -1.22 0.60 3.67
C ILE A 67 -2.34 -0.35 4.08
N ILE A 68 -3.59 0.04 3.83
CA ILE A 68 -4.78 -0.77 4.06
C ILE A 68 -5.25 -1.30 2.72
N TYR A 69 -5.54 -2.60 2.61
CA TYR A 69 -5.94 -3.20 1.34
C TYR A 69 -7.12 -4.17 1.49
N GLY A 70 -7.93 -4.26 0.43
CA GLY A 70 -9.17 -5.02 0.42
C GLY A 70 -9.91 -4.97 -0.91
N PHE A 71 -11.23 -5.20 -0.86
CA PHE A 71 -12.16 -5.05 -1.99
C PHE A 71 -13.40 -4.28 -1.55
N TRP A 72 -14.06 -3.59 -2.49
CA TRP A 72 -15.47 -3.25 -2.34
C TRP A 72 -16.36 -4.49 -2.23
#